data_AF-A0A3A1TVP9-F1
#
_entry.id   AF-A0A3A1TVP9-F1
#
_cell.length_a   1.000
_cell.length_b   1.000
_cell.length_c   1.000
_cell.angle_alpha   90.00
_cell.angle_beta   90.00
_cell.angle_gamma   90.00
#
_symmetry.space_group_name_H-M   'P 1'
#
loop_
_entity.id
_entity.type
_entity.pdbx_description
1 polymer ?
#
loop_
_entity_poly.entity_id
_entity_poly.type
_entity_poly.pdbx_seq_one_letter_code
_entity_poly.pdbx_strand_id
1 'polypeptide(L)'
;MTTMVREVLEPDVDALQELLEACTDHTQQVTGYPTGPSDALSTLLQVPEGAAADAKRVLGAWCGGRLLGVVDIVLAHPDARTATIGLLLVHPEARRAGLGGALQSGAARVASTAGLDRLRVGVVDTAAPGAAGFLERSGWMPEGDAVPYRYDRLTSIARHWSVPVREDGVMTSEQGYGDDHESGWSFGLHHVLLAIPAGSEDALRAFYLGVLGMAEVAKPPALAARGGLWVRADRLELHLGVEADFRPAKKAHPGIRVRDLDALVRHLEANGVAVERDESLFPGHRRCYAADPVGNRLEFIERDGTVPSW
;
A
#
# COMPACT_ATOMS: atom_id res chain seq x y z
N MET A 1 0.71 8.84 14.26
CA MET A 1 2.16 8.87 14.53
C MET A 1 2.84 8.12 13.40
N THR A 2 3.91 8.67 12.82
CA THR A 2 4.57 8.09 11.63
C THR A 2 5.43 6.89 12.02
N THR A 3 5.27 5.79 11.30
CA THR A 3 6.10 4.59 11.44
C THR A 3 7.35 4.71 10.57
N MET A 4 8.52 4.37 11.12
CA MET A 4 9.79 4.31 10.40
C MET A 4 10.37 2.89 10.47
N VAL A 5 10.72 2.31 9.32
CA VAL A 5 11.44 1.02 9.26
C VAL A 5 12.93 1.30 9.08
N ARG A 6 13.76 0.86 10.03
CA ARG A 6 15.23 0.98 9.99
C ARG A 6 15.90 -0.24 10.60
N GLU A 7 17.20 -0.36 10.40
CA GLU A 7 18.00 -1.41 11.04
C GLU A 7 17.98 -1.26 12.58
N VAL A 8 17.93 -2.40 13.26
CA VAL A 8 18.07 -2.56 14.72
C VAL A 8 19.51 -2.98 14.96
N LEU A 9 20.24 -2.20 15.75
CA LEU A 9 21.65 -2.41 16.05
C LEU A 9 21.85 -2.72 17.53
N GLU A 10 23.09 -2.99 17.94
CA GLU A 10 23.45 -3.26 19.35
C GLU A 10 22.90 -2.20 20.35
N PRO A 11 22.92 -0.88 20.05
CA PRO A 11 22.33 0.12 20.95
C PRO A 11 20.81 0.01 21.13
N ASP A 12 20.11 -0.71 20.25
CA ASP A 12 18.66 -0.93 20.31
C ASP A 12 18.28 -2.23 21.04
N VAL A 13 19.25 -2.96 21.60
CA VAL A 13 19.05 -4.31 22.16
C VAL A 13 17.97 -4.35 23.25
N ASP A 14 17.91 -3.34 24.11
CA ASP A 14 16.91 -3.25 25.18
C ASP A 14 15.50 -3.09 24.59
N ALA A 15 15.34 -2.25 23.57
CA ALA A 15 14.06 -2.07 22.89
C ALA A 15 13.61 -3.34 22.15
N LEU A 16 14.56 -4.09 21.57
CA LEU A 16 14.29 -5.40 20.99
C LEU A 16 13.87 -6.41 22.06
N GLN A 17 14.57 -6.45 23.19
CA GLN A 17 14.25 -7.34 24.31
C GLN A 17 12.85 -7.08 24.85
N GLU A 18 12.47 -5.81 25.06
CA GLU A 18 11.11 -5.42 25.46
C GLU A 18 10.04 -5.91 24.46
N LEU A 19 10.30 -5.80 23.15
CA LEU A 19 9.39 -6.31 22.12
C LEU A 19 9.25 -7.83 22.17
N LEU A 20 10.37 -8.55 22.33
CA LEU A 20 10.37 -10.03 22.40
C LEU A 20 9.64 -10.52 23.65
N GLU A 21 9.77 -9.82 24.78
CA GLU A 21 9.04 -10.11 26.02
C GLU A 21 7.54 -9.87 25.86
N ALA A 22 7.15 -8.76 25.22
CA ALA A 22 5.76 -8.47 24.87
C ALA A 22 5.16 -9.50 23.89
N CYS A 23 6.00 -10.21 23.15
CA CYS A 23 5.64 -11.26 22.20
C CYS A 23 6.06 -12.67 22.68
N THR A 24 6.16 -12.88 24.00
CA THR A 24 6.62 -14.18 24.56
C THR A 24 5.72 -15.36 24.18
N ASP A 25 4.47 -15.11 23.77
CA ASP A 25 3.56 -16.12 23.24
C ASP A 25 4.17 -16.83 22.02
N HIS A 26 4.80 -16.06 21.12
CA HIS A 26 5.49 -16.61 19.96
C HIS A 26 6.68 -17.49 20.36
N THR A 27 7.57 -16.99 21.23
CA THR A 27 8.75 -17.74 21.68
C THR A 27 8.35 -19.06 22.33
N GLN A 28 7.31 -19.06 23.17
CA GLN A 28 6.79 -20.27 23.79
C GLN A 28 6.26 -21.27 22.76
N GLN A 29 5.58 -20.79 21.72
CA GLN A 29 5.04 -21.64 20.67
C GLN A 29 6.11 -22.23 19.73
N VAL A 30 7.26 -21.57 19.59
CA VAL A 30 8.38 -22.00 18.73
C VAL A 30 9.46 -22.79 19.49
N THR A 31 9.63 -22.55 20.79
CA THR A 31 10.72 -23.16 21.57
C THR A 31 10.24 -24.01 22.75
N GLY A 32 9.00 -23.81 23.21
CA GLY A 32 8.49 -24.37 24.46
C GLY A 32 8.89 -23.58 25.71
N TYR A 33 9.65 -22.49 25.57
CA TYR A 33 10.14 -21.67 26.68
C TYR A 33 9.70 -20.20 26.52
N PRO A 34 9.50 -19.44 27.63
CA PRO A 34 9.32 -17.99 27.54
C PRO A 34 10.56 -17.30 26.98
N THR A 35 10.40 -16.06 26.52
CA THR A 35 11.53 -15.21 26.10
C THR A 35 12.57 -15.12 27.22
N GLY A 36 13.81 -15.45 26.89
CA GLY A 36 14.96 -15.38 27.79
C GLY A 36 15.59 -13.99 27.85
N PRO A 37 16.43 -13.71 28.87
CA PRO A 37 17.02 -12.38 29.09
C PRO A 37 18.11 -11.99 28.07
N SER A 38 18.43 -12.85 27.11
CA SER A 38 19.47 -12.62 26.09
C SER A 38 18.98 -12.98 24.69
N ASP A 39 17.67 -13.10 24.51
CA ASP A 39 17.07 -13.46 23.23
C ASP A 39 17.27 -12.34 22.21
N ALA A 40 17.17 -11.07 22.62
CA ALA A 40 17.42 -9.93 21.72
C ALA A 40 18.84 -9.94 21.14
N LEU A 41 19.86 -10.18 21.99
CA LEU A 41 21.24 -10.29 21.53
C LEU A 41 21.43 -11.50 20.60
N SER A 42 20.77 -12.62 20.92
CA SER A 42 20.76 -13.81 20.07
C SER A 42 20.10 -13.52 18.72
N THR A 43 18.99 -12.76 18.69
CA THR A 43 18.34 -12.31 17.45
C THR A 43 19.27 -11.41 16.63
N LEU A 44 20.12 -10.58 17.24
CA LEU A 44 21.07 -9.76 16.48
C LEU A 44 22.24 -10.57 15.91
N LEU A 45 22.71 -11.60 16.62
CA LEU A 45 23.99 -12.25 16.32
C LEU A 45 23.88 -13.66 15.71
N GLN A 46 22.87 -14.44 16.06
CA GLN A 46 22.80 -15.84 15.66
C GLN A 46 22.40 -15.98 14.19
N VAL A 47 23.24 -16.68 13.42
CA VAL A 47 22.96 -17.12 12.06
C VAL A 47 22.79 -18.63 12.00
N PRO A 48 22.01 -19.17 11.05
CA PRO A 48 21.93 -20.60 10.79
C PRO A 48 23.29 -21.21 10.47
N GLU A 49 23.41 -22.53 10.69
CA GLU A 49 24.61 -23.28 10.30
C GLU A 49 24.86 -23.14 8.80
N GLY A 50 26.11 -22.84 8.42
CA GLY A 50 26.53 -22.65 7.03
C GLY A 50 26.31 -21.25 6.46
N ALA A 51 25.60 -20.36 7.14
CA ALA A 51 25.49 -18.95 6.75
C ALA A 51 26.74 -18.14 7.15
N ALA A 52 27.04 -17.08 6.39
CA ALA A 52 28.12 -16.15 6.74
C ALA A 52 27.76 -15.36 8.01
N ALA A 53 28.75 -15.07 8.86
CA ALA A 53 28.53 -14.40 10.15
C ALA A 53 27.93 -12.98 10.00
N ASP A 54 28.18 -12.32 8.88
CA ASP A 54 27.69 -10.98 8.55
C ASP A 54 26.45 -11.00 7.62
N ALA A 55 25.86 -12.18 7.36
CA ALA A 55 24.68 -12.31 6.50
C ALA A 55 23.39 -11.83 7.17
N LYS A 56 23.40 -11.57 8.49
CA LYS A 56 22.20 -11.20 9.23
C LYS A 56 21.89 -9.71 9.12
N ARG A 57 20.62 -9.38 8.88
CA ARG A 57 20.06 -8.03 8.99
C ARG A 57 18.82 -8.09 9.86
N VAL A 58 18.64 -7.11 10.74
CA VAL A 58 17.47 -7.01 11.60
C VAL A 58 16.83 -5.64 11.39
N LEU A 59 15.59 -5.61 10.94
CA LEU A 59 14.84 -4.37 10.72
C LEU A 59 13.74 -4.23 11.77
N GLY A 60 13.57 -3.02 12.27
CA GLY A 60 12.58 -2.66 13.27
C GLY A 60 11.60 -1.63 12.72
N ALA A 61 10.33 -1.76 13.11
CA ALA A 61 9.29 -0.78 12.85
C ALA A 61 9.10 0.10 14.09
N TRP A 62 9.45 1.38 13.97
CA TRP A 62 9.52 2.34 15.07
C TRP A 62 8.40 3.37 14.98
N CYS A 63 7.72 3.63 16.09
CA CYS A 63 6.69 4.66 16.18
C CYS A 63 6.89 5.47 17.46
N GLY A 64 7.15 6.78 17.33
CA GLY A 64 7.42 7.64 18.49
C GLY A 64 8.60 7.19 19.34
N GLY A 65 9.62 6.58 18.73
CA GLY A 65 10.80 6.04 19.43
C GLY A 65 10.62 4.65 20.03
N ARG A 66 9.39 4.12 20.08
CA ARG A 66 9.11 2.74 20.54
C ARG A 66 9.22 1.76 19.38
N LEU A 67 9.91 0.63 19.60
CA LEU A 67 9.96 -0.49 18.67
C LEU A 67 8.66 -1.30 18.77
N LEU A 68 7.89 -1.38 17.68
CA LEU A 68 6.58 -2.04 17.65
C LEU A 68 6.55 -3.28 16.75
N GLY A 69 7.64 -3.59 16.06
CA GLY A 69 7.77 -4.82 15.30
C GLY A 69 9.19 -5.03 14.82
N VAL A 70 9.56 -6.27 14.52
CA VAL A 70 10.89 -6.65 14.08
C VAL A 70 10.79 -7.72 13.00
N VAL A 71 11.70 -7.69 12.04
CA VAL A 71 11.98 -8.80 11.12
C VAL A 71 13.48 -9.06 11.09
N ASP A 72 13.89 -10.31 11.26
CA ASP A 72 15.27 -10.71 10.99
C ASP A 72 15.37 -11.45 9.66
N ILE A 73 16.51 -11.28 8.99
CA ILE A 73 16.74 -11.75 7.63
C ILE A 73 18.16 -12.27 7.57
N VAL A 74 18.34 -13.46 6.98
CA VAL A 74 19.64 -14.06 6.69
C VAL A 74 19.80 -14.09 5.18
N LEU A 75 20.78 -13.33 4.67
CA LEU A 75 21.12 -13.25 3.25
C LEU A 75 21.80 -14.54 2.77
N ALA A 76 21.59 -14.90 1.50
CA ALA A 76 22.19 -16.07 0.85
C ALA A 76 22.00 -17.39 1.64
N HIS A 77 20.80 -17.59 2.20
CA HIS A 77 20.40 -18.79 2.93
C HIS A 77 19.00 -19.24 2.47
N PRO A 78 18.76 -20.55 2.21
CA PRO A 78 19.73 -21.66 2.32
C PRO A 78 20.69 -21.77 1.11
N ASP A 79 20.54 -20.90 0.12
CA ASP A 79 21.34 -20.87 -1.10
C ASP A 79 21.66 -19.44 -1.52
N ALA A 80 22.56 -19.29 -2.50
CA ALA A 80 23.08 -18.00 -2.95
C ALA A 80 22.03 -17.04 -3.56
N ARG A 81 20.79 -17.48 -3.79
CA ARG A 81 19.73 -16.66 -4.40
C ARG A 81 18.64 -16.24 -3.40
N THR A 82 18.68 -16.79 -2.19
CA THR A 82 17.56 -16.70 -1.24
C THR A 82 17.93 -15.90 0.00
N ALA A 83 17.05 -15.01 0.43
CA ALA A 83 17.06 -14.45 1.78
C ALA A 83 16.00 -15.14 2.65
N THR A 84 16.39 -15.65 3.81
CA THR A 84 15.48 -16.30 4.76
C THR A 84 15.09 -15.36 5.88
N ILE A 85 13.79 -15.18 6.10
CA ILE A 85 13.23 -14.57 7.31
C ILE A 85 13.20 -15.63 8.41
N GLY A 86 13.89 -15.38 9.53
CA GLY A 86 13.90 -16.26 10.70
C GLY A 86 12.85 -15.87 11.74
N LEU A 87 12.58 -14.58 11.86
CA LEU A 87 11.65 -13.98 12.81
C LEU A 87 10.90 -12.83 12.18
N LEU A 88 9.58 -12.77 12.37
CA LEU A 88 8.76 -11.60 12.09
C LEU A 88 7.73 -11.44 13.20
N LEU A 89 7.84 -10.35 13.96
CA LEU A 89 6.96 -10.04 15.08
C LEU A 89 6.39 -8.64 14.98
N VAL A 90 5.16 -8.49 15.45
CA VAL A 90 4.50 -7.20 15.66
C VAL A 90 3.92 -7.21 17.06
N HIS A 91 4.24 -6.17 17.82
CA HIS A 91 3.77 -5.93 19.18
C HIS A 91 2.25 -6.14 19.25
N PRO A 92 1.70 -6.85 20.26
CA PRO A 92 0.28 -7.21 20.31
C PRO A 92 -0.67 -6.02 20.13
N GLU A 93 -0.36 -4.88 20.76
CA GLU A 93 -1.14 -3.64 20.68
C GLU A 93 -1.09 -2.96 19.31
N ALA A 94 -0.13 -3.31 18.45
CA ALA A 94 0.09 -2.70 17.14
C ALA A 94 -0.21 -3.67 15.98
N ARG A 95 -0.78 -4.85 16.26
CA ARG A 95 -1.23 -5.80 15.25
C ARG A 95 -2.38 -5.18 14.44
N ARG A 96 -2.48 -5.54 13.15
CA ARG A 96 -3.44 -4.99 12.18
C ARG A 96 -3.28 -3.49 11.86
N ALA A 97 -2.16 -2.87 12.23
CA ALA A 97 -1.81 -1.50 11.87
C ALA A 97 -0.83 -1.42 10.66
N GLY A 98 -0.80 -2.44 9.79
CA GLY A 98 0.07 -2.47 8.61
C GLY A 98 1.56 -2.75 8.85
N LEU A 99 2.03 -2.82 10.12
CA LEU A 99 3.45 -2.98 10.44
C LEU A 99 4.10 -4.26 9.89
N GLY A 100 3.37 -5.38 9.85
CA GLY A 100 3.88 -6.64 9.29
C GLY A 100 4.19 -6.53 7.80
N GLY A 101 3.31 -5.86 7.03
CA GLY A 101 3.54 -5.58 5.62
C GLY A 101 4.73 -4.64 5.42
N ALA A 102 4.86 -3.59 6.24
CA ALA A 102 5.99 -2.67 6.18
C ALA A 102 7.34 -3.37 6.45
N LEU A 103 7.39 -4.28 7.43
CA LEU A 103 8.57 -5.10 7.72
C LEU A 103 8.89 -6.07 6.57
N GLN A 104 7.88 -6.72 6.00
CA GLN A 104 8.05 -7.59 4.84
C GLN A 104 8.60 -6.83 3.62
N SER A 105 8.08 -5.63 3.33
CA SER A 105 8.62 -4.76 2.27
C SER A 105 10.06 -4.33 2.56
N GLY A 106 10.38 -4.04 3.83
CA GLY A 106 11.75 -3.79 4.28
C GLY A 106 12.68 -4.97 3.98
N ALA A 107 12.22 -6.19 4.29
CA ALA A 107 12.97 -7.41 4.01
C ALA A 107 13.18 -7.65 2.51
N ALA A 108 12.16 -7.40 1.69
CA ALA A 108 12.26 -7.53 0.24
C ALA A 108 13.28 -6.55 -0.34
N ARG A 109 13.30 -5.31 0.16
CA ARG A 109 14.29 -4.30 -0.25
C ARG A 109 15.71 -4.69 0.15
N VAL A 110 15.91 -5.25 1.34
CA VAL A 110 17.21 -5.77 1.79
C VAL A 110 17.69 -6.90 0.88
N ALA A 111 16.81 -7.87 0.56
CA ALA A 111 17.12 -8.97 -0.34
C ALA A 111 17.44 -8.48 -1.77
N SER A 112 16.63 -7.56 -2.31
CA SER A 112 16.82 -6.96 -3.64
C SER A 112 18.14 -6.20 -3.73
N THR A 113 18.48 -5.39 -2.71
CA THR A 113 19.76 -4.66 -2.66
C THR A 113 20.97 -5.60 -2.63
N ALA A 114 20.80 -6.80 -2.06
CA ALA A 114 21.82 -7.85 -2.05
C ALA A 114 21.86 -8.69 -3.35
N GLY A 115 21.03 -8.37 -4.36
CA GLY A 115 20.96 -9.12 -5.62
C GLY A 115 20.30 -10.50 -5.49
N LEU A 116 19.48 -10.70 -4.45
CA LEU A 116 18.75 -11.95 -4.20
C LEU A 116 17.36 -11.84 -4.83
N ASP A 117 16.88 -12.93 -5.44
CA ASP A 117 15.62 -12.96 -6.20
C ASP A 117 14.51 -13.74 -5.49
N ARG A 118 14.75 -14.22 -4.27
CA ARG A 118 13.77 -14.96 -3.47
C ARG A 118 13.83 -14.60 -2.00
N LEU A 119 12.66 -14.33 -1.42
CA LEU A 119 12.45 -14.30 0.03
C LEU A 119 11.79 -15.60 0.45
N ARG A 120 12.24 -16.13 1.59
CA ARG A 120 11.76 -17.38 2.16
C ARG A 120 11.43 -17.19 3.64
N VAL A 121 10.41 -17.87 4.15
CA VAL A 121 10.09 -17.90 5.58
C VAL A 121 9.73 -19.31 6.00
N GLY A 122 10.21 -19.73 7.18
CA GLY A 122 9.78 -20.97 7.83
C GLY A 122 8.73 -20.68 8.89
N VAL A 123 7.58 -21.36 8.81
CA VAL A 123 6.50 -21.22 9.81
C VAL A 123 6.38 -22.52 10.58
N VAL A 124 6.57 -22.45 11.90
CA VAL A 124 6.32 -23.58 12.80
C VAL A 124 4.81 -23.65 13.08
N ASP A 125 4.18 -24.80 12.80
CA ASP A 125 2.72 -24.97 12.84
C ASP A 125 2.10 -24.58 14.21
N THR A 126 2.86 -24.70 15.31
CA THR A 126 2.42 -24.32 16.66
C THR A 126 2.37 -22.81 16.91
N ALA A 127 3.14 -22.02 16.15
CA ALA A 127 3.35 -20.59 16.42
C ALA A 127 2.51 -19.64 15.58
N ALA A 128 1.89 -20.14 14.52
CA ALA A 128 1.08 -19.30 13.65
C ALA A 128 -0.12 -20.05 13.05
N PRO A 129 -1.08 -20.48 13.90
CA PRO A 129 -2.32 -21.06 13.41
C PRO A 129 -3.04 -20.05 12.50
N GLY A 130 -3.12 -20.36 11.20
CA GLY A 130 -3.71 -19.48 10.18
C GLY A 130 -2.72 -18.64 9.36
N ALA A 131 -1.40 -18.78 9.57
CA ALA A 131 -0.38 -18.11 8.75
C ALA A 131 -0.50 -18.47 7.26
N ALA A 132 -0.84 -19.71 6.93
CA ALA A 132 -1.02 -20.15 5.55
C ALA A 132 -1.98 -19.24 4.78
N GLY A 133 -3.16 -18.98 5.31
CA GLY A 133 -4.13 -18.11 4.63
C GLY A 133 -3.66 -16.66 4.52
N PHE A 134 -2.89 -16.14 5.48
CA PHE A 134 -2.28 -14.81 5.36
C PHE A 134 -1.19 -14.77 4.28
N LEU A 135 -0.31 -15.76 4.26
CA LEU A 135 0.80 -15.88 3.32
C LEU A 135 0.29 -16.05 1.88
N GLU A 136 -0.69 -16.93 1.65
CA GLU A 136 -1.33 -17.11 0.33
C GLU A 136 -1.95 -15.81 -0.19
N ARG A 137 -2.71 -15.09 0.64
CA ARG A 137 -3.29 -13.78 0.26
C ARG A 137 -2.25 -12.71 0.01
N SER A 138 -1.03 -12.88 0.53
CA SER A 138 0.09 -11.94 0.40
C SER A 138 1.10 -12.38 -0.67
N GLY A 139 0.71 -13.32 -1.55
CA GLY A 139 1.51 -13.76 -2.71
C GLY A 139 2.62 -14.75 -2.38
N TRP A 140 2.72 -15.25 -1.14
CA TRP A 140 3.67 -16.31 -0.80
C TRP A 140 3.18 -17.66 -1.29
N MET A 141 4.11 -18.44 -1.82
CA MET A 141 3.88 -19.77 -2.36
C MET A 141 4.44 -20.82 -1.41
N PRO A 142 3.72 -21.91 -1.11
CA PRO A 142 4.26 -23.00 -0.31
C PRO A 142 5.36 -23.72 -1.12
N GLU A 143 6.49 -24.03 -0.48
CA GLU A 143 7.59 -24.78 -1.13
C GLU A 143 7.36 -26.30 -1.13
N GLY A 144 6.24 -26.78 -0.57
CA GLY A 144 5.87 -28.19 -0.52
C GLY A 144 6.52 -28.99 0.62
N ASP A 145 7.54 -28.44 1.27
CA ASP A 145 8.27 -29.10 2.34
C ASP A 145 7.58 -28.93 3.71
N ALA A 146 7.19 -30.06 4.31
CA ALA A 146 6.86 -30.17 5.73
C ALA A 146 8.03 -30.84 6.45
N VAL A 147 8.85 -30.04 7.13
CA VAL A 147 10.08 -30.52 7.76
C VAL A 147 9.84 -30.73 9.25
N PRO A 148 10.28 -31.86 9.84
CA PRO A 148 10.25 -32.03 11.28
C PRO A 148 10.99 -30.88 11.97
N TYR A 149 10.29 -30.18 12.86
CA TYR A 149 10.87 -29.12 13.67
C TYR A 149 11.04 -29.63 15.10
N ARG A 150 12.24 -29.53 15.65
CA ARG A 150 12.52 -29.90 17.03
C ARG A 150 13.34 -28.81 17.70
N TYR A 151 12.83 -28.31 18.82
CA TYR A 151 13.55 -27.42 19.72
C TYR A 151 13.49 -28.00 21.13
N ASP A 152 14.60 -28.62 21.57
CA ASP A 152 14.68 -29.35 22.84
C ASP A 152 13.49 -30.30 23.06
N ARG A 153 12.50 -29.90 23.87
CA ARG A 153 11.30 -30.68 24.21
C ARG A 153 10.11 -30.45 23.28
N LEU A 154 10.13 -29.39 22.48
CA LEU A 154 9.09 -29.10 21.50
C LEU A 154 9.35 -29.86 20.21
N THR A 155 8.38 -30.63 19.74
CA THR A 155 8.39 -31.22 18.39
C THR A 155 7.15 -30.74 17.64
N SER A 156 7.36 -30.28 16.41
CA SER A 156 6.33 -29.71 15.55
C SER A 156 6.69 -29.94 14.07
N ILE A 157 6.00 -29.26 13.16
CA ILE A 157 6.30 -29.22 11.73
C ILE A 157 6.60 -27.78 11.36
N ALA A 158 7.69 -27.56 10.61
CA ALA A 158 7.96 -26.30 9.94
C ALA A 158 7.57 -26.41 8.47
N ARG A 159 6.84 -25.42 7.96
CA ARG A 159 6.46 -25.30 6.56
C ARG A 159 7.12 -24.08 5.96
N HIS A 160 7.72 -24.26 4.80
CA HIS A 160 8.43 -23.20 4.12
C HIS A 160 7.56 -22.57 3.04
N TRP A 161 7.69 -21.25 2.95
CA TRP A 161 7.01 -20.42 1.97
C TRP A 161 8.04 -19.52 1.32
N SER A 162 7.85 -19.22 0.04
CA SER A 162 8.66 -18.23 -0.66
C SER A 162 7.85 -17.30 -1.53
N VAL A 163 8.42 -16.12 -1.77
CA VAL A 163 7.90 -15.12 -2.70
C VAL A 163 9.08 -14.59 -3.51
N PRO A 164 8.92 -14.37 -4.83
CA PRO A 164 9.98 -13.76 -5.62
C PRO A 164 10.30 -12.36 -5.09
N VAL A 165 11.59 -12.06 -4.94
CA VAL A 165 12.07 -10.70 -4.77
C VAL A 165 12.17 -10.12 -6.17
N ARG A 166 11.27 -9.20 -6.48
CA ARG A 166 11.29 -8.50 -7.77
C ARG A 166 12.52 -7.59 -7.81
N GLU A 167 13.21 -7.60 -8.94
CA GLU A 167 14.49 -6.89 -9.16
C GLU A 167 14.36 -5.37 -9.00
N ASP A 168 13.12 -4.88 -9.00
CA ASP A 168 12.80 -3.50 -8.77
C ASP A 168 12.10 -3.38 -7.42
N GLY A 169 12.63 -2.54 -6.53
CA GLY A 169 11.89 -1.99 -5.38
C GLY A 169 10.66 -1.15 -5.77
N VAL A 170 10.07 -1.42 -6.94
CA VAL A 170 8.82 -0.89 -7.47
C VAL A 170 7.69 -1.78 -6.93
N MET A 171 6.93 -1.24 -6.00
CA MET A 171 5.67 -1.83 -5.56
C MET A 171 4.67 -1.72 -6.71
N THR A 172 4.39 -2.83 -7.39
CA THR A 172 3.31 -2.94 -8.37
C THR A 172 2.11 -3.60 -7.71
N SER A 173 0.94 -2.94 -7.75
CA SER A 173 -0.34 -3.48 -7.30
C SER A 173 -0.74 -4.68 -8.16
N GLU A 174 -0.96 -5.85 -7.54
CA GLU A 174 -1.48 -7.04 -8.22
C GLU A 174 -3.02 -7.00 -8.37
N GLN A 175 -3.71 -6.18 -7.57
CA GLN A 175 -5.15 -5.93 -7.73
C GLN A 175 -5.43 -5.03 -8.95
N GLY A 176 -4.47 -4.20 -9.34
CA GLY A 176 -4.64 -3.12 -10.30
C GLY A 176 -5.36 -1.92 -9.67
N TYR A 177 -6.67 -1.82 -9.85
CA TYR A 177 -7.47 -0.72 -9.29
C TYR A 177 -7.95 -1.03 -7.87
N GLY A 178 -7.47 -0.31 -6.86
CA GLY A 178 -7.98 -0.46 -5.50
C GLY A 178 -7.05 0.06 -4.42
N ASP A 179 -7.45 -0.19 -3.18
CA ASP A 179 -6.72 0.20 -1.97
C ASP A 179 -5.87 -0.98 -1.47
N ASP A 180 -4.94 -1.50 -2.29
CA ASP A 180 -4.07 -2.64 -1.94
C ASP A 180 -2.64 -2.24 -1.53
N HIS A 181 -2.35 -0.95 -1.50
CA HIS A 181 -1.06 -0.42 -1.07
C HIS A 181 -1.21 0.76 -0.10
N GLU A 182 -0.60 0.65 1.08
CA GLU A 182 -0.55 1.72 2.08
C GLU A 182 0.87 2.29 2.20
N SER A 183 1.00 3.61 2.00
CA SER A 183 2.30 4.30 1.99
C SER A 183 2.80 4.74 3.39
N GLY A 184 2.04 4.48 4.45
CA GLY A 184 2.30 5.01 5.81
C GLY A 184 1.96 6.50 6.01
N TRP A 185 1.59 7.22 4.94
CA TRP A 185 1.22 8.64 4.95
C TRP A 185 -0.29 8.89 4.91
N SER A 186 -1.10 7.84 4.75
CA SER A 186 -2.57 7.92 4.61
C SER A 186 -3.01 8.93 3.55
N PHE A 187 -2.48 8.81 2.34
CA PHE A 187 -2.82 9.71 1.24
C PHE A 187 -4.33 9.72 0.97
N GLY A 188 -4.88 10.91 0.79
CA GLY A 188 -6.26 11.14 0.37
C GLY A 188 -6.29 12.28 -0.63
N LEU A 189 -7.20 12.19 -1.60
CA LEU A 189 -7.39 13.26 -2.57
C LEU A 189 -8.16 14.41 -1.91
N HIS A 190 -7.52 15.57 -1.77
CA HIS A 190 -8.21 16.76 -1.27
C HIS A 190 -9.03 17.45 -2.37
N HIS A 191 -8.44 17.71 -3.53
CA HIS A 191 -9.07 18.35 -4.68
C HIS A 191 -8.22 18.09 -5.93
N VAL A 192 -8.81 18.32 -7.11
CA VAL A 192 -8.07 18.39 -8.39
C VAL A 192 -8.18 19.80 -8.93
N LEU A 193 -7.06 20.35 -9.42
CA LEU A 193 -7.08 21.63 -10.13
C LEU A 193 -7.16 21.41 -11.63
N LEU A 194 -8.12 22.09 -12.29
CA LEU A 194 -8.19 22.20 -13.74
C LEU A 194 -7.87 23.63 -14.15
N ALA A 195 -6.95 23.79 -15.10
CA ALA A 195 -6.65 25.10 -15.67
C ALA A 195 -7.82 25.58 -16.53
N ILE A 196 -8.07 26.89 -16.52
CA ILE A 196 -9.10 27.55 -17.31
C ILE A 196 -8.57 28.90 -17.83
N PRO A 197 -9.08 29.44 -18.95
CA PRO A 197 -8.73 30.78 -19.39
C PRO A 197 -9.45 31.84 -18.52
N ALA A 198 -8.84 33.02 -18.38
CA ALA A 198 -9.47 34.14 -17.67
C ALA A 198 -10.82 34.54 -18.31
N GLY A 199 -11.83 34.84 -17.50
CA GLY A 199 -13.14 35.29 -17.97
C GLY A 199 -14.10 34.17 -18.39
N SER A 200 -13.74 32.90 -18.15
CA SER A 200 -14.59 31.74 -18.46
C SER A 200 -15.51 31.33 -17.29
N GLU A 201 -15.41 31.99 -16.14
CA GLU A 201 -16.06 31.57 -14.90
C GLU A 201 -17.59 31.46 -15.03
N ASP A 202 -18.26 32.33 -15.77
CA ASP A 202 -19.72 32.30 -15.91
C ASP A 202 -20.19 31.12 -16.78
N ALA A 203 -19.46 30.80 -17.85
CA ALA A 203 -19.73 29.60 -18.64
C ALA A 203 -19.50 28.33 -17.81
N LEU A 204 -18.45 28.33 -16.99
CA LEU A 204 -18.14 27.22 -16.09
C LEU A 204 -19.16 27.10 -14.96
N ARG A 205 -19.70 28.20 -14.43
CA ARG A 205 -20.83 28.15 -13.49
C ARG A 205 -22.07 27.54 -14.13
N ALA A 206 -22.42 27.95 -15.35
CA ALA A 206 -23.56 27.38 -16.06
C ALA A 206 -23.42 25.85 -16.23
N PHE A 207 -22.22 25.35 -16.48
CA PHE A 207 -21.95 23.93 -16.59
C PHE A 207 -21.85 23.21 -15.23
N TYR A 208 -20.92 23.60 -14.36
CA TYR A 208 -20.64 22.88 -13.11
C TYR A 208 -21.77 23.02 -12.09
N LEU A 209 -22.40 24.19 -11.96
CA LEU A 209 -23.52 24.37 -11.04
C LEU A 209 -24.84 23.99 -11.74
N GLY A 210 -25.05 24.48 -12.96
CA GLY A 210 -26.32 24.32 -13.66
C GLY A 210 -26.54 22.91 -14.19
N VAL A 211 -25.56 22.34 -14.90
CA VAL A 211 -25.70 21.00 -15.49
C VAL A 211 -25.28 19.92 -14.49
N LEU A 212 -24.11 20.02 -13.88
CA LEU A 212 -23.62 18.98 -12.96
C LEU A 212 -24.19 19.08 -11.54
N GLY A 213 -24.90 20.17 -11.20
CA GLY A 213 -25.53 20.33 -9.89
C GLY A 213 -24.56 20.54 -8.74
N MET A 214 -23.31 20.95 -9.02
CA MET A 214 -22.32 21.23 -7.97
C MET A 214 -22.61 22.57 -7.28
N ALA A 215 -22.08 22.73 -6.06
CA ALA A 215 -22.11 24.00 -5.34
C ALA A 215 -20.81 24.77 -5.55
N GLU A 216 -20.89 26.08 -5.78
CA GLU A 216 -19.72 26.97 -5.73
C GLU A 216 -19.25 27.15 -4.29
N VAL A 217 -17.94 27.04 -4.09
CA VAL A 217 -17.27 27.24 -2.81
C VAL A 217 -16.74 28.67 -2.74
N ALA A 218 -17.11 29.39 -1.68
CA ALA A 218 -16.59 30.73 -1.44
C ALA A 218 -15.06 30.68 -1.23
N LYS A 219 -14.31 31.34 -2.11
CA LYS A 219 -12.86 31.45 -1.98
C LYS A 219 -12.49 32.35 -0.80
N PRO A 220 -11.40 32.05 -0.06
CA PRO A 220 -10.84 32.98 0.91
C PRO A 220 -10.53 34.34 0.26
N PRO A 221 -10.72 35.47 0.96
CA PRO A 221 -10.52 36.81 0.39
C PRO A 221 -9.15 37.01 -0.28
N ALA A 222 -8.10 36.42 0.28
CA ALA A 222 -6.73 36.48 -0.25
C ALA A 222 -6.56 35.83 -1.65
N LEU A 223 -7.48 34.94 -2.04
CA LEU A 223 -7.44 34.22 -3.32
C LEU A 223 -8.52 34.70 -4.30
N ALA A 224 -9.50 35.47 -3.84
CA ALA A 224 -10.63 35.92 -4.66
C ALA A 224 -10.20 36.74 -5.89
N ALA A 225 -9.16 37.58 -5.73
CA ALA A 225 -8.64 38.45 -6.79
C ALA A 225 -7.94 37.70 -7.95
N ARG A 226 -7.66 36.40 -7.81
CA ARG A 226 -6.92 35.61 -8.82
C ARG A 226 -7.80 35.02 -9.91
N GLY A 227 -9.09 35.34 -9.93
CA GLY A 227 -10.07 34.70 -10.82
C GLY A 227 -10.28 33.23 -10.47
N GLY A 228 -11.04 32.52 -11.31
CA GLY A 228 -11.31 31.10 -11.14
C GLY A 228 -12.53 30.78 -10.27
N LEU A 229 -12.84 29.49 -10.20
CA LEU A 229 -14.08 28.96 -9.61
C LEU A 229 -13.77 27.70 -8.82
N TRP A 230 -14.22 27.59 -7.58
CA TRP A 230 -14.10 26.35 -6.79
C TRP A 230 -15.48 25.71 -6.70
N VAL A 231 -15.60 24.42 -6.97
CA VAL A 231 -16.87 23.70 -6.94
C VAL A 231 -16.76 22.39 -6.17
N ARG A 232 -17.84 22.02 -5.49
CA ARG A 232 -17.93 20.76 -4.75
C ARG A 232 -19.30 20.08 -4.90
N ALA A 233 -19.28 18.75 -4.88
CA ALA A 233 -20.46 17.91 -4.73
C ALA A 233 -20.03 16.58 -4.08
N ASP A 234 -20.79 16.11 -3.09
CA ASP A 234 -20.46 14.88 -2.35
C ASP A 234 -19.01 14.86 -1.83
N ARG A 235 -18.18 13.96 -2.37
CA ARG A 235 -16.74 13.82 -2.05
C ARG A 235 -15.82 14.38 -3.14
N LEU A 236 -16.37 14.98 -4.19
CA LEU A 236 -15.63 15.60 -5.28
C LEU A 236 -15.48 17.10 -5.02
N GLU A 237 -14.25 17.58 -5.09
CA GLU A 237 -13.93 19.01 -5.08
C GLU A 237 -12.96 19.32 -6.24
N LEU A 238 -13.34 20.30 -7.05
CA LEU A 238 -12.56 20.77 -8.20
C LEU A 238 -12.25 22.25 -8.05
N HIS A 239 -10.99 22.62 -8.24
CA HIS A 239 -10.55 24.00 -8.28
C HIS A 239 -10.27 24.38 -9.73
N LEU A 240 -11.03 25.30 -10.29
CA LEU A 240 -10.83 25.81 -11.64
C LEU A 240 -9.95 27.07 -11.55
N GLY A 241 -8.68 26.95 -11.94
CA GLY A 241 -7.66 27.99 -11.78
C GLY A 241 -7.35 28.69 -13.09
N VAL A 242 -7.30 30.03 -13.06
CA VAL A 242 -6.96 30.83 -14.25
C VAL A 242 -5.51 30.63 -14.66
N GLU A 243 -5.28 30.38 -15.95
CA GLU A 243 -3.97 30.26 -16.59
C GLU A 243 -3.91 31.19 -17.82
N ALA A 244 -2.81 31.94 -17.96
CA ALA A 244 -2.67 32.96 -19.02
C ALA A 244 -2.57 32.36 -20.43
N ASP A 245 -1.76 31.31 -20.60
CA ASP A 245 -1.54 30.63 -21.88
C ASP A 245 -2.34 29.32 -21.95
N PHE A 246 -3.59 29.38 -21.49
CA PHE A 246 -4.45 28.21 -21.32
C PHE A 246 -4.56 27.37 -22.59
N ARG A 247 -4.43 26.05 -22.40
CA ARG A 247 -4.73 25.03 -23.41
C ARG A 247 -5.61 23.95 -22.77
N PRO A 248 -6.71 23.54 -23.43
CA PRO A 248 -7.58 22.51 -22.88
C PRO A 248 -6.83 21.20 -22.66
N ALA A 249 -6.98 20.65 -21.45
CA ALA A 249 -6.44 19.35 -21.10
C ALA A 249 -7.27 18.23 -21.75
N LYS A 250 -6.93 17.87 -22.98
CA LYS A 250 -7.65 16.82 -23.74
C LYS A 250 -7.28 15.39 -23.32
N LYS A 251 -6.15 15.22 -22.62
CA LYS A 251 -5.68 13.92 -22.12
C LYS A 251 -5.66 13.84 -20.60
N ALA A 252 -5.12 14.84 -19.90
CA ALA A 252 -5.18 14.87 -18.44
C ALA A 252 -6.63 15.18 -18.00
N HIS A 253 -7.17 14.39 -17.08
CA HIS A 253 -8.53 14.52 -16.60
C HIS A 253 -8.69 13.89 -15.21
N PRO A 254 -9.68 14.34 -14.41
CA PRO A 254 -10.12 13.60 -13.24
C PRO A 254 -10.99 12.41 -13.68
N GLY A 255 -10.73 11.24 -13.10
CA GLY A 255 -11.63 10.09 -13.16
C GLY A 255 -12.69 10.20 -12.07
N ILE A 256 -13.91 10.59 -12.44
CA ILE A 256 -15.00 10.90 -11.52
C ILE A 256 -15.92 9.69 -11.39
N ARG A 257 -15.96 9.08 -10.21
CA ARG A 257 -16.86 7.96 -9.94
C ARG A 257 -18.31 8.41 -9.86
N VAL A 258 -19.20 7.71 -10.56
CA VAL A 258 -20.65 7.91 -10.50
C VAL A 258 -21.40 6.61 -10.19
N ARG A 259 -22.62 6.74 -9.66
CA ARG A 259 -23.45 5.60 -9.24
C ARG A 259 -24.36 5.04 -10.34
N ASP A 260 -24.60 5.82 -11.38
CA ASP A 260 -25.45 5.45 -12.51
C ASP A 260 -24.95 6.23 -13.72
N LEU A 261 -24.05 5.60 -14.49
CA LEU A 261 -23.41 6.23 -15.64
C LEU A 261 -24.44 6.51 -16.74
N ASP A 262 -25.41 5.62 -16.96
CA ASP A 262 -26.41 5.77 -18.01
C ASP A 262 -27.41 6.90 -17.73
N ALA A 263 -27.77 7.12 -16.46
CA ALA A 263 -28.56 8.29 -16.07
C ALA A 263 -27.77 9.60 -16.24
N LEU A 264 -26.49 9.62 -15.87
CA LEU A 264 -25.65 10.81 -16.07
C LEU A 264 -25.50 11.14 -17.56
N VAL A 265 -25.22 10.14 -18.41
CA VAL A 265 -25.06 10.36 -19.85
C VAL A 265 -26.32 10.97 -20.45
N ARG A 266 -27.50 10.41 -20.14
CA ARG A 266 -28.79 10.96 -20.61
C ARG A 266 -29.00 12.40 -20.13
N HIS A 267 -28.64 12.69 -18.88
CA HIS A 267 -28.75 14.03 -18.32
C HIS A 267 -27.83 15.04 -19.03
N LEU A 268 -26.58 14.66 -19.30
CA LEU A 268 -25.62 15.49 -20.04
C LEU A 268 -26.10 15.76 -21.47
N GLU A 269 -26.51 14.72 -22.20
CA GLU A 269 -27.03 14.83 -23.57
C GLU A 269 -28.29 15.72 -23.64
N ALA A 270 -29.20 15.59 -22.67
CA ALA A 270 -30.40 16.43 -22.57
C ALA A 270 -30.09 17.91 -22.32
N ASN A 271 -28.92 18.22 -21.74
CA ASN A 271 -28.42 19.58 -21.55
C ASN A 271 -27.48 20.04 -22.69
N GLY A 272 -27.42 19.31 -23.80
CA GLY A 272 -26.62 19.68 -24.98
C GLY A 272 -25.12 19.44 -24.83
N VAL A 273 -24.70 18.66 -23.83
CA VAL A 273 -23.29 18.28 -23.63
C VAL A 273 -23.01 17.03 -24.46
N ALA A 274 -22.02 17.11 -25.35
CA ALA A 274 -21.57 15.96 -26.12
C ALA A 274 -20.86 14.95 -25.20
N VAL A 275 -21.24 13.67 -25.30
CA VAL A 275 -20.66 12.58 -24.53
C VAL A 275 -20.04 11.54 -25.46
N GLU A 276 -18.77 11.24 -25.24
CA GLU A 276 -18.05 10.14 -25.89
C GLU A 276 -18.16 8.90 -24.99
N ARG A 277 -18.97 7.91 -25.39
CA ARG A 277 -19.06 6.63 -24.70
C ARG A 277 -17.83 5.79 -25.04
N ASP A 278 -17.16 5.25 -24.02
CA ASP A 278 -16.10 4.27 -24.25
C ASP A 278 -16.72 2.87 -24.28
N GLU A 279 -16.79 2.30 -25.48
CA GLU A 279 -17.27 0.93 -25.69
C GLU A 279 -16.13 -0.11 -25.59
N SER A 280 -14.89 0.32 -25.36
CA SER A 280 -13.79 -0.60 -25.12
C SER A 280 -13.94 -1.28 -23.75
N LEU A 281 -13.49 -2.53 -23.69
CA LEU A 281 -13.41 -3.28 -22.43
C LEU A 281 -12.36 -2.64 -21.54
N PHE A 282 -12.80 -1.79 -20.61
CA PHE A 282 -11.98 -1.29 -19.52
C PHE A 282 -12.18 -2.20 -18.30
N PRO A 283 -11.12 -2.85 -17.76
CA PRO A 283 -11.29 -3.85 -16.72
C PRO A 283 -12.02 -3.35 -15.46
N GLY A 284 -13.13 -4.01 -15.12
CA GLY A 284 -13.92 -3.75 -13.91
C GLY A 284 -14.81 -2.51 -13.93
N HIS A 285 -14.83 -1.74 -15.02
CA HIS A 285 -15.57 -0.48 -15.07
C HIS A 285 -16.13 -0.15 -16.46
N ARG A 286 -17.23 0.61 -16.46
CA ARG A 286 -17.75 1.34 -17.62
C ARG A 286 -17.41 2.81 -17.47
N ARG A 287 -17.18 3.51 -18.59
CA ARG A 287 -16.85 4.94 -18.57
C ARG A 287 -17.33 5.70 -19.79
N CYS A 288 -17.41 7.01 -19.64
CA CYS A 288 -17.61 7.96 -20.73
C CYS A 288 -16.78 9.22 -20.50
N TYR A 289 -16.63 10.02 -21.54
CA TYR A 289 -15.93 11.30 -21.49
C TYR A 289 -16.85 12.43 -21.94
N ALA A 290 -16.72 13.58 -21.30
CA ALA A 290 -17.31 14.83 -21.73
C ALA A 290 -16.26 15.95 -21.65
N ALA A 291 -16.49 17.04 -22.37
CA ALA A 291 -15.69 18.25 -22.23
C ALA A 291 -16.45 19.30 -21.43
N ASP A 292 -15.74 20.03 -20.57
CA ASP A 292 -16.26 21.27 -19.99
C ASP A 292 -16.36 22.38 -21.08
N PRO A 293 -16.97 23.54 -20.79
CA PRO A 293 -17.12 24.64 -21.76
C PRO A 293 -15.82 25.20 -22.32
N VAL A 294 -14.67 24.95 -21.68
CA VAL A 294 -13.36 25.41 -22.15
C VAL A 294 -12.54 24.29 -22.79
N GLY A 295 -13.11 23.10 -22.91
CA GLY A 295 -12.56 21.94 -23.61
C GLY A 295 -11.73 20.99 -22.75
N ASN A 296 -11.69 21.16 -21.43
CA ASN A 296 -11.03 20.19 -20.55
C ASN A 296 -11.82 18.89 -20.52
N ARG A 297 -11.13 17.76 -20.61
CA ARG A 297 -11.75 16.44 -20.53
C ARG A 297 -12.13 16.11 -19.09
N LEU A 298 -13.32 15.54 -18.91
CA LEU A 298 -13.78 14.88 -17.71
C LEU A 298 -14.07 13.41 -18.05
N GLU A 299 -13.62 12.47 -17.22
CA GLU A 299 -14.00 11.05 -17.31
C GLU A 299 -15.02 10.76 -16.21
N PHE A 300 -16.13 10.13 -16.57
CA PHE A 300 -17.07 9.57 -15.61
C PHE A 300 -17.00 8.05 -15.66
N ILE A 301 -16.88 7.42 -14.50
CA ILE A 301 -16.60 5.98 -14.40
C ILE A 301 -17.50 5.31 -13.36
N GLU A 302 -17.99 4.12 -13.66
CA GLU A 302 -18.85 3.30 -12.79
C GLU A 302 -18.31 1.86 -12.76
N ARG A 303 -18.35 1.20 -11.59
CA ARG A 303 -17.99 -0.21 -11.50
C ARG A 303 -19.04 -1.07 -12.21
N ASP A 304 -18.59 -2.00 -13.06
CA ASP A 304 -19.47 -2.92 -13.79
C ASP A 304 -19.77 -4.22 -13.02
N GLY A 305 -19.17 -4.38 -11.83
CA GLY A 305 -19.33 -5.55 -10.97
C GLY A 305 -18.38 -6.70 -11.29
N THR A 306 -17.58 -6.59 -12.35
CA THR A 306 -16.56 -7.59 -12.69
C THR A 306 -15.29 -7.35 -11.89
N VAL A 307 -14.57 -8.45 -11.59
CA VAL A 307 -13.23 -8.38 -11.00
C VAL A 307 -12.25 -8.25 -12.17
N PRO A 308 -11.43 -7.19 -12.24
CA PRO A 308 -10.41 -7.05 -13.27
C PRO A 308 -9.51 -8.30 -13.30
N SER A 309 -9.34 -8.90 -14.48
CA SER A 309 -8.29 -9.88 -14.74
C SER A 309 -7.26 -9.22 -15.63
N TRP A 310 -6.01 -9.18 -15.18
CA TRP A 310 -4.86 -8.64 -15.90
C TRP A 310 -3.99 -9.77 -16.44
#